data_AF-A0A1V4SZN6-F1
#
_entry.id   AF-A0A1V4SZN6-F1
#
_cell.length_a   1.000
_cell.length_b   1.000
_cell.length_c   1.000
_cell.angle_alpha   90.00
_cell.angle_beta   90.00
_cell.angle_gamma   90.00
#
_symmetry.space_group_name_H-M   'P 1'
#
loop_
_entity.id
_entity.type
_entity.pdbx_description
1 polymer ?
#
loop_
_entity_poly.entity_id
_entity_poly.type
_entity_poly.pdbx_seq_one_letter_code
_entity_poly.pdbx_strand_id
1 'polypeptide(L)'
;KQFHHLVRIVPGQGRIIWPENDINLKQTMAMGCWSEQELVGEQGHWQAKKLTTDASEWEVLLDGEKVGEVKWSLVGEHNMHNGLMAIAAARHVGVAPADAANALGSFINARRRLELRGEANGVTVY
;
A
#
# COMPACT_ATOMS: atom_id res chain seq x y z
N LYS A 1 4.90 18.20 -12.21
CA LYS A 1 6.10 18.81 -11.55
C LYS A 1 6.26 18.41 -10.08
N GLN A 2 5.20 18.38 -9.26
CA GLN A 2 5.30 18.04 -7.82
C GLN A 2 5.74 16.60 -7.54
N PHE A 3 5.19 15.59 -8.23
CA PHE A 3 5.59 14.18 -8.01
C PHE A 3 7.04 13.89 -8.41
N HIS A 4 7.54 14.48 -9.50
CA HIS A 4 8.96 14.35 -9.85
C HIS A 4 9.89 15.06 -8.82
N HIS A 5 9.41 16.12 -8.17
CA HIS A 5 10.17 16.70 -7.06
C HIS A 5 10.29 15.72 -5.88
N LEU A 6 9.22 14.99 -5.55
CA LEU A 6 9.27 13.91 -4.56
C LEU A 6 10.32 12.85 -4.94
N VAL A 7 10.35 12.41 -6.20
CA VAL A 7 11.36 11.43 -6.69
C VAL A 7 12.79 11.93 -6.49
N ARG A 8 13.03 13.24 -6.67
CA ARG A 8 14.35 13.86 -6.52
C ARG A 8 14.82 14.01 -5.07
N ILE A 9 13.91 14.03 -4.10
CA ILE A 9 14.28 14.22 -2.68
C ILE A 9 14.48 12.90 -1.94
N VAL A 10 14.10 11.77 -2.54
CA VAL A 10 14.41 10.46 -1.95
C VAL A 10 15.93 10.23 -2.06
N PRO A 11 16.62 9.90 -0.96
CA PRO A 11 18.05 9.58 -0.99
C PRO A 11 18.35 8.38 -1.90
N GLY A 12 19.58 8.27 -2.39
CA GLY A 12 20.00 7.13 -3.21
C GLY A 12 19.88 5.78 -2.51
N GLN A 13 20.05 5.76 -1.18
CA GLN A 13 19.81 4.58 -0.33
C GLN A 13 18.34 4.33 0.01
N GLY A 14 17.45 5.25 -0.36
CA GLY A 14 16.00 5.07 -0.21
C GLY A 14 15.43 4.22 -1.33
N ARG A 15 14.16 3.83 -1.17
CA ARG A 15 13.45 3.01 -2.14
C ARG A 15 12.11 3.62 -2.52
N ILE A 16 11.82 3.65 -3.82
CA ILE A 16 10.53 4.05 -4.37
C ILE A 16 9.76 2.81 -4.78
N ILE A 17 8.61 2.61 -4.15
CA ILE A 17 7.69 1.51 -4.45
C ILE A 17 6.50 2.10 -5.20
N TRP A 18 6.12 1.52 -6.33
CA TRP A 18 5.04 2.06 -7.16
C TRP A 18 4.34 0.98 -8.01
N PRO A 19 3.06 1.17 -8.37
CA PRO A 19 2.31 0.20 -9.16
C PRO A 19 2.75 0.18 -10.63
N GLU A 20 2.89 -1.02 -11.19
CA GLU A 20 3.38 -1.22 -12.58
C GLU A 20 2.43 -0.65 -13.66
N ASN A 21 1.13 -0.55 -13.37
CA ASN A 21 0.08 -0.28 -14.36
C ASN A 21 -0.44 1.17 -14.30
N ASP A 22 0.42 2.13 -13.95
CA ASP A 22 0.08 3.55 -13.96
C ASP A 22 0.97 4.33 -14.96
N ILE A 23 0.36 4.85 -16.02
CA ILE A 23 1.06 5.59 -17.07
C ILE A 23 1.64 6.92 -16.58
N ASN A 24 0.98 7.58 -15.63
CA ASN A 24 1.43 8.86 -15.09
C ASN A 24 2.67 8.65 -14.20
N LEU A 25 2.70 7.55 -13.45
CA LEU A 25 3.87 7.16 -12.67
C LEU A 25 5.02 6.72 -13.57
N LYS A 26 4.77 5.95 -14.64
CA LYS A 26 5.79 5.64 -15.67
C LYS A 26 6.43 6.90 -16.24
N GLN A 27 5.60 7.88 -16.63
CA GLN A 27 6.09 9.16 -17.14
C GLN A 27 6.90 9.91 -16.09
N THR A 28 6.48 9.90 -14.82
CA THR A 28 7.20 10.56 -13.73
C THR A 28 8.56 9.91 -13.46
N MET A 29 8.64 8.58 -13.46
CA MET A 29 9.90 7.85 -13.27
C MET A 29 10.85 8.01 -14.46
N ALA A 30 10.32 8.12 -15.68
CA ALA A 30 11.11 8.39 -16.89
C ALA A 30 11.79 9.78 -16.89
N MET A 31 11.35 10.71 -16.03
CA MET A 31 12.00 12.01 -15.85
C MET A 31 13.31 11.94 -15.07
N GLY A 32 13.62 10.78 -14.45
CA GLY A 32 14.83 10.51 -13.69
C GLY A 32 14.53 10.05 -12.25
N CYS A 33 15.13 8.94 -11.85
CA CYS A 33 15.06 8.40 -10.49
C CYS A 33 16.43 7.83 -10.10
N TRP A 34 16.98 8.27 -8.97
CA TRP A 34 18.30 7.87 -8.48
C TRP A 34 18.23 6.90 -7.29
N SER A 35 17.02 6.64 -6.78
CA SER A 35 16.76 5.68 -5.70
C SER A 35 16.46 4.30 -6.29
N GLU A 36 16.61 3.26 -5.48
CA GLU A 36 16.17 1.92 -5.86
C GLU A 36 14.65 1.90 -6.11
N GLN A 37 14.21 1.07 -7.04
CA GLN A 37 12.81 0.95 -7.42
C GLN A 37 12.32 -0.48 -7.22
N GLU A 38 11.13 -0.63 -6.65
CA GLU A 38 10.39 -1.89 -6.63
C GLU A 38 8.99 -1.68 -7.20
N LEU A 39 8.57 -2.62 -8.05
CA LEU A 39 7.25 -2.61 -8.69
C LEU A 39 6.29 -3.50 -7.93
N VAL A 40 5.06 -3.00 -7.81
CA VAL A 40 3.90 -3.75 -7.32
C VAL A 40 2.95 -4.02 -8.49
N GLY A 41 2.49 -5.26 -8.63
CA GLY A 41 1.59 -5.67 -9.71
C GLY A 41 1.90 -7.08 -10.22
N GLU A 42 1.18 -7.53 -11.24
CA GLU A 42 1.28 -8.90 -11.76
C GLU A 42 2.66 -9.22 -12.34
N GLN A 43 3.33 -8.22 -12.94
CA GLN A 43 4.70 -8.31 -13.45
C GLN A 43 5.71 -7.66 -12.48
N GLY A 44 5.27 -7.25 -11.29
CA GLY A 44 6.11 -6.69 -10.24
C GLY A 44 6.74 -7.76 -9.35
N HIS A 45 7.76 -7.37 -8.60
CA HIS A 45 8.36 -8.21 -7.55
C HIS A 45 7.34 -8.55 -6.48
N TRP A 46 6.48 -7.58 -6.14
CA TRP A 46 5.46 -7.73 -5.12
C TRP A 46 4.09 -7.93 -5.74
N GLN A 47 3.43 -9.01 -5.31
CA GLN A 47 2.11 -9.39 -5.79
C GLN A 47 1.18 -9.68 -4.62
N ALA A 48 -0.11 -9.39 -4.80
CA ALA A 48 -1.16 -9.80 -3.89
C ALA A 48 -2.10 -10.75 -4.61
N LYS A 49 -2.36 -11.91 -4.01
CA LYS A 49 -3.27 -12.91 -4.55
C LYS A 49 -4.46 -13.06 -3.62
N LYS A 50 -5.64 -12.65 -4.09
CA LYS A 50 -6.89 -12.77 -3.33
C LYS A 50 -7.20 -14.23 -3.00
N LEU A 51 -7.61 -14.46 -1.76
CA LEU A 51 -8.18 -15.73 -1.29
C LEU A 51 -9.72 -15.64 -1.19
N THR A 52 -10.24 -14.43 -0.94
CA THR A 52 -11.68 -14.16 -0.88
C THR A 52 -12.13 -13.18 -1.97
N THR A 53 -13.42 -13.21 -2.33
CA THR A 53 -14.00 -12.32 -3.33
C THR A 53 -13.94 -10.85 -2.93
N ASP A 54 -14.03 -10.57 -1.63
CA ASP A 54 -14.03 -9.23 -1.04
C ASP A 54 -12.62 -8.68 -0.75
N ALA A 55 -11.56 -9.47 -1.01
CA ALA A 55 -10.16 -9.15 -0.71
C ALA A 55 -9.86 -8.87 0.79
N SER A 56 -10.66 -9.44 1.69
CA SER A 56 -10.38 -9.43 3.13
C SER A 56 -9.28 -10.43 3.54
N GLU A 57 -9.07 -11.47 2.73
CA GLU A 57 -8.00 -12.45 2.88
C GLU A 57 -7.20 -12.57 1.58
N TRP A 58 -5.87 -12.50 1.68
CA TRP A 58 -4.99 -12.50 0.51
C TRP A 58 -3.55 -12.91 0.87
N GLU A 59 -2.87 -13.56 -0.08
CA GLU A 59 -1.46 -13.94 0.01
C GLU A 59 -0.55 -12.80 -0.45
N VAL A 60 0.56 -12.63 0.24
CA VAL A 60 1.65 -11.73 -0.13
C VAL A 60 2.70 -12.56 -0.83
N LEU A 61 3.03 -12.21 -2.08
CA LEU A 61 4.09 -12.87 -2.83
C LEU A 61 5.23 -11.90 -3.12
N LEU A 62 6.45 -12.41 -3.02
CA LEU A 62 7.68 -11.74 -3.43
C LEU A 62 8.39 -12.66 -4.43
N ASP A 63 8.60 -12.18 -5.65
CA ASP A 63 9.22 -12.93 -6.74
C ASP A 63 8.52 -14.28 -7.03
N GLY A 64 7.18 -14.30 -6.87
CA GLY A 64 6.34 -15.48 -7.05
C GLY A 64 6.27 -16.44 -5.85
N GLU A 65 7.06 -16.20 -4.80
CA GLU A 65 7.06 -17.01 -3.58
C GLU A 65 6.15 -16.41 -2.50
N LYS A 66 5.35 -17.24 -1.82
CA LYS A 66 4.49 -16.78 -0.72
C LYS A 66 5.36 -16.41 0.49
N VAL A 67 5.32 -15.14 0.88
CA VAL A 67 6.11 -14.58 2.00
C VAL A 67 5.25 -14.11 3.18
N GLY A 68 3.93 -14.14 3.03
CA GLY A 68 2.98 -13.77 4.07
C GLY A 68 1.53 -13.97 3.65
N GLU A 69 0.63 -13.76 4.58
CA GLU A 69 -0.81 -13.80 4.36
C GLU A 69 -1.46 -12.74 5.24
N VAL A 70 -2.39 -11.98 4.68
CA VAL A 70 -3.13 -10.94 5.40
C VAL A 70 -4.57 -11.39 5.54
N LYS A 71 -5.07 -11.27 6.76
CA LYS A 71 -6.48 -11.46 7.12
C LYS A 71 -6.91 -10.32 8.01
N TRP A 72 -7.81 -9.48 7.51
CA TRP A 72 -8.26 -8.27 8.19
C TRP A 72 -9.76 -8.01 7.98
N SER A 73 -10.31 -6.99 8.64
CA SER A 73 -11.72 -6.61 8.48
C SER A 73 -11.99 -5.63 7.34
N LEU A 74 -10.97 -5.28 6.53
CA LEU A 74 -11.14 -4.37 5.40
C LEU A 74 -11.61 -5.12 4.16
N VAL A 75 -12.37 -4.42 3.32
CA VAL A 75 -12.91 -4.94 2.05
C VAL A 75 -12.41 -4.09 0.89
N GLY A 76 -12.18 -4.75 -0.24
CA GLY A 76 -11.89 -4.13 -1.52
C GLY A 76 -10.42 -4.18 -1.91
N GLU A 77 -10.19 -4.35 -3.21
CA GLU A 77 -8.85 -4.53 -3.78
C GLU A 77 -7.94 -3.34 -3.52
N HIS A 78 -8.46 -2.11 -3.50
CA HIS A 78 -7.68 -0.93 -3.19
C HIS A 78 -7.04 -1.00 -1.79
N ASN A 79 -7.74 -1.55 -0.78
CA ASN A 79 -7.16 -1.74 0.55
C ASN A 79 -6.07 -2.81 0.49
N MET A 80 -6.32 -3.93 -0.20
CA MET A 80 -5.31 -4.98 -0.43
C MET A 80 -4.04 -4.40 -1.08
N HIS A 81 -4.17 -3.58 -2.12
CA HIS A 81 -3.03 -2.96 -2.79
C HIS A 81 -2.27 -1.99 -1.87
N ASN A 82 -2.98 -1.19 -1.08
CA ASN A 82 -2.37 -0.34 -0.07
C ASN A 82 -1.63 -1.15 1.00
N GLY A 83 -2.20 -2.29 1.42
CA GLY A 83 -1.59 -3.23 2.34
C GLY A 83 -0.28 -3.80 1.77
N LEU A 84 -0.30 -4.22 0.51
CA LEU A 84 0.90 -4.73 -0.18
C LEU A 84 2.01 -3.68 -0.25
N MET A 85 1.67 -2.43 -0.59
CA MET A 85 2.62 -1.31 -0.59
C MET A 85 3.22 -1.07 0.80
N ALA A 86 2.40 -1.17 1.86
CA ALA A 86 2.85 -1.00 3.24
C ALA A 86 3.81 -2.13 3.67
N ILE A 87 3.52 -3.39 3.30
CA ILE A 87 4.41 -4.53 3.56
C ILE A 87 5.74 -4.35 2.82
N ALA A 88 5.70 -3.98 1.55
CA ALA A 88 6.91 -3.73 0.75
C ALA A 88 7.78 -2.64 1.38
N ALA A 89 7.16 -1.55 1.85
CA ALA A 89 7.87 -0.47 2.55
C ALA A 89 8.45 -0.93 3.91
N ALA A 90 7.70 -1.73 4.68
CA ALA A 90 8.16 -2.25 5.96
C ALA A 90 9.37 -3.20 5.79
N ARG A 91 9.38 -4.02 4.74
CA ARG A 91 10.54 -4.88 4.42
C ARG A 91 11.79 -4.07 4.16
N HIS A 92 11.69 -2.93 3.47
CA HIS A 92 12.84 -2.08 3.19
C HIS A 92 13.56 -1.59 4.45
N VAL A 93 12.84 -1.49 5.59
CA VAL A 93 13.42 -1.12 6.90
C VAL A 93 13.68 -2.32 7.82
N GLY A 94 13.63 -3.55 7.30
CA GLY A 94 14.04 -4.77 8.01
C GLY A 94 12.92 -5.57 8.69
N VAL A 95 11.65 -5.22 8.48
CA VAL A 95 10.52 -6.00 9.02
C VAL A 95 10.27 -7.22 8.12
N ALA A 96 10.13 -8.41 8.70
CA ALA A 96 9.79 -9.59 7.91
C ALA A 96 8.38 -9.45 7.29
N PRO A 97 8.17 -9.82 6.01
CA PRO A 97 6.87 -9.65 5.35
C PRO A 97 5.72 -10.35 6.08
N ALA A 98 5.97 -11.54 6.65
CA ALA A 98 5.01 -12.26 7.47
C ALA A 98 4.58 -11.48 8.73
N ASP A 99 5.53 -10.83 9.41
CA ASP A 99 5.24 -10.02 10.60
C ASP A 99 4.43 -8.77 10.24
N ALA A 100 4.79 -8.10 9.14
CA ALA A 100 4.03 -6.97 8.62
C ALA A 100 2.61 -7.38 8.22
N ALA A 101 2.45 -8.54 7.56
CA ALA A 101 1.16 -9.09 7.17
C ALA A 101 0.28 -9.41 8.40
N ASN A 102 0.86 -10.03 9.43
CA ASN A 102 0.20 -10.28 10.70
C ASN A 102 -0.24 -8.97 11.39
N ALA A 103 0.64 -7.96 11.40
CA ALA A 103 0.32 -6.66 12.00
C ALA A 103 -0.85 -5.96 11.29
N LEU A 104 -0.92 -6.05 9.95
CA LEU A 104 -2.06 -5.52 9.18
C LEU A 104 -3.39 -6.18 9.54
N GLY A 105 -3.40 -7.40 10.06
CA GLY A 105 -4.63 -8.03 10.55
C GLY A 105 -5.32 -7.26 11.67
N SER A 106 -4.55 -6.48 12.45
CA SER A 106 -5.06 -5.59 13.51
C SER A 106 -5.36 -4.17 13.02
N PHE A 107 -5.12 -3.87 11.75
CA PHE A 107 -5.29 -2.52 11.22
C PHE A 107 -6.78 -2.15 11.14
N ILE A 108 -7.10 -1.01 11.75
CA ILE A 108 -8.43 -0.42 11.71
C ILE A 108 -8.35 0.81 10.80
N ASN A 109 -9.23 0.88 9.80
CA ASN A 109 -9.28 2.04 8.92
C ASN A 109 -9.45 3.32 9.75
N ALA A 110 -8.77 4.39 9.34
CA ALA A 110 -8.95 5.69 9.97
C ALA A 110 -10.45 6.03 9.96
N ARG A 111 -11.06 6.21 11.14
CA ARG A 111 -12.45 6.65 11.25
C ARG A 111 -12.61 7.93 10.43
N ARG A 112 -13.47 7.90 9.40
CA ARG A 112 -13.53 8.98 8.42
C ARG A 112 -14.21 10.23 8.98
N ARG A 113 -13.78 11.37 8.44
CA ARG A 113 -14.44 12.69 8.44
C ARG A 113 -15.93 12.54 8.09
N LEU A 114 -16.74 13.41 8.68
CA LEU A 114 -18.19 13.31 8.83
C LEU A 114 -18.64 12.35 9.95
N GLU A 115 -17.94 12.36 11.10
CA GLU A 115 -18.44 11.66 12.28
C GLU A 115 -19.44 12.58 12.97
N LEU A 116 -20.66 12.10 13.23
CA LEU A 116 -21.59 12.79 14.11
C LEU A 116 -20.89 13.13 15.44
N ARG A 117 -20.42 14.36 15.60
CA ARG A 117 -19.79 14.87 16.82
C ARG A 117 -20.84 15.16 17.89
N GLY A 118 -22.08 15.40 17.47
CA GLY A 118 -23.24 15.58 18.33
C GLY A 118 -24.40 16.24 17.60
N GLU A 119 -25.55 16.22 18.23
CA GLU A 119 -26.73 16.94 17.81
C GLU A 119 -27.15 17.89 18.92
N ALA A 120 -27.33 19.17 18.58
CA ALA A 120 -27.90 20.16 19.48
C ALA A 120 -28.93 20.99 18.73
N ASN A 121 -30.11 21.16 19.31
CA ASN A 121 -31.21 21.95 18.72
C ASN A 121 -31.54 21.56 17.27
N GLY A 122 -31.48 20.28 16.92
CA GLY A 122 -31.82 19.76 15.59
C GLY A 122 -30.76 20.01 14.51
N VAL A 123 -29.57 20.49 14.88
CA VAL A 123 -28.43 20.62 13.96
C VAL A 123 -27.43 19.51 14.23
N THR A 124 -27.16 18.74 13.18
CA THR A 124 -26.26 17.58 13.20
C THR A 124 -24.85 18.01 12.78
N VAL A 125 -23.88 17.90 13.69
CA VAL A 125 -22.48 18.25 13.40
C VAL A 125 -21.72 16.99 13.04
N TYR A 126 -21.08 16.99 11.86
CA TYR A 126 -20.32 15.89 11.29
C TYR A 126 -18.82 16.21 11.19
#